data_AF-A0A7X8IK96-F1
#
_entry.id   AF-A0A7X8IK96-F1
#
_cell.length_a   1.000
_cell.length_b   1.000
_cell.length_c   1.000
_cell.angle_alpha   90.00
_cell.angle_beta   90.00
_cell.angle_gamma   90.00
#
_symmetry.space_group_name_H-M   'P 1'
#
loop_
_entity.id
_entity.type
_entity.pdbx_description
1 polymer ?
#
loop_
_entity_poly.entity_id
_entity_poly.type
_entity_poly.pdbx_seq_one_letter_code
_entity_poly.pdbx_strand_id
1 'polypeptide(L)'
;MKKILPKVLAVFLIVALVSCASSKKSSAKEEPPLSVTTQDKTNDLPATDAPVVEPKETSDVSPTYIDSGIEKIEEPGMMVVEETDGLSDSLTSVDRPVQLHEVENKDNVDEEKINAEVEKWLKAHSLILNKNANSITSNDLGIIQKAISDYGNLSAGAKNKLQKEYNDLQNKLAKAKSLAEAEAKKAADAKAKAAADAKAKADADAKKAAESKIDAEVAKWKQAHSAILNKNANSVTTNDLSAIQKAISDYGNLSAGAKNKLQKEYKDLQNKLAKAKADAEAKAKADADAKAKADADKKAKDAGNTLSVSDNGDTAKVATNTQPRGHIVLDNAQFYTVRRGDRLILIAKRFYGSEKGNYFPFIIAGTEEKIEDPDLIEIGQKLTIPDLQAAVSTEESRNYVKQTFYDVADKYEAKGKPGMASQLRAIAAGL
;
A
#
# COMPACT_ATOMS: atom_id res chain seq x y z
N MET A 1 -17.79 25.80 46.73
CA MET A 1 -18.00 27.17 46.21
C MET A 1 -17.47 27.19 44.76
N LYS A 2 -18.29 26.99 43.72
CA LYS A 2 -19.13 28.01 43.03
C LYS A 2 -18.42 29.34 42.70
N LYS A 3 -17.80 29.40 41.51
CA LYS A 3 -17.65 30.59 40.62
C LYS A 3 -17.69 30.00 39.19
N ILE A 4 -18.76 30.08 38.40
CA ILE A 4 -19.51 31.23 37.84
C ILE A 4 -18.69 31.98 36.78
N LEU A 5 -19.17 31.88 35.53
CA LEU A 5 -18.73 32.53 34.30
C LEU A 5 -19.36 33.95 34.18
N PRO A 6 -18.85 34.87 33.32
CA PRO A 6 -19.37 35.00 31.95
C PRO A 6 -18.27 35.29 30.90
N LYS A 7 -18.37 34.97 29.60
CA LYS A 7 -19.37 35.31 28.56
C LYS A 7 -19.47 36.80 28.17
N VAL A 8 -18.48 37.26 27.40
CA VAL A 8 -18.52 38.38 26.41
C VAL A 8 -17.44 38.04 25.35
N LEU A 9 -17.53 38.25 24.03
CA LEU A 9 -18.58 38.72 23.11
C LEU A 9 -18.70 37.72 21.93
N ALA A 10 -19.64 37.89 20.99
CA ALA A 10 -19.63 37.23 19.68
C ALA A 10 -20.19 38.14 18.57
N VAL A 11 -19.35 38.51 17.58
CA VAL A 11 -19.69 39.07 16.25
C VAL A 11 -18.45 38.76 15.39
N PHE A 12 -18.49 38.00 14.28
CA PHE A 12 -19.07 38.36 12.99
C PHE A 12 -19.47 37.15 12.12
N LEU A 13 -20.26 37.43 11.08
CA LEU A 13 -21.09 36.50 10.31
C LEU A 13 -20.45 36.08 8.95
N ILE A 14 -20.44 34.76 8.69
CA ILE A 14 -20.91 33.96 7.51
C ILE A 14 -20.94 34.61 6.08
N VAL A 15 -20.84 33.73 5.04
CA VAL A 15 -21.21 33.85 3.59
C VAL A 15 -20.02 34.26 2.68
N ALA A 16 -19.67 33.63 1.54
CA ALA A 16 -20.11 32.47 0.73
C ALA A 16 -18.83 31.71 0.22
N LEU A 17 -18.82 30.53 -0.44
CA LEU A 17 -19.57 30.02 -1.60
C LEU A 17 -19.59 28.48 -1.66
N VAL A 18 -20.64 27.93 -2.29
CA VAL A 18 -20.85 26.51 -2.62
C VAL A 18 -21.29 26.41 -4.09
N SER A 19 -21.03 25.26 -4.72
CA SER A 19 -21.57 24.78 -6.02
C SER A 19 -21.05 25.39 -7.33
N CYS A 20 -20.24 24.58 -8.03
CA CYS A 20 -20.30 24.37 -9.49
C CYS A 20 -19.41 23.15 -9.83
N ALA A 21 -19.75 22.16 -10.67
CA ALA A 21 -21.04 21.59 -11.05
C ALA A 21 -20.81 20.13 -11.51
N SER A 22 -21.77 19.23 -11.25
CA SER A 22 -21.78 17.90 -11.87
C SER A 22 -22.45 17.96 -13.24
N SER A 23 -21.82 17.43 -14.30
CA SER A 23 -22.46 16.55 -15.31
C SER A 23 -21.60 16.37 -16.56
N LYS A 24 -21.20 15.14 -16.85
CA LYS A 24 -21.42 14.52 -18.18
C LYS A 24 -21.25 13.00 -18.08
N LYS A 25 -22.20 12.27 -18.66
CA LYS A 25 -22.27 10.81 -18.72
C LYS A 25 -22.63 10.42 -20.15
N SER A 26 -22.13 9.27 -20.60
CA SER A 26 -22.47 8.61 -21.88
C SER A 26 -21.87 9.24 -23.15
N SER A 27 -21.01 8.49 -23.84
CA SER A 27 -21.51 7.60 -24.90
C SER A 27 -20.53 6.45 -25.14
N ALA A 28 -21.06 5.25 -25.36
CA ALA A 28 -20.30 4.10 -25.84
C ALA A 28 -20.34 4.05 -27.38
N LYS A 29 -19.35 3.40 -28.00
CA LYS A 29 -19.52 2.77 -29.31
C LYS A 29 -18.50 1.65 -29.52
N GLU A 30 -18.99 0.51 -29.99
CA GLU A 30 -18.19 -0.66 -30.35
C GLU A 30 -17.54 -0.46 -31.74
N GLU A 31 -16.23 -0.77 -31.82
CA GLU A 31 -15.53 -1.73 -32.72
C GLU A 31 -16.25 -2.41 -33.93
N PRO A 32 -15.55 -3.12 -34.88
CA PRO A 32 -14.10 -3.34 -35.06
C PRO A 32 -13.62 -3.17 -36.56
N PRO A 33 -12.87 -4.07 -37.27
CA PRO A 33 -11.42 -3.91 -37.48
C PRO A 33 -10.90 -4.11 -38.94
N LEU A 34 -9.67 -3.65 -39.23
CA LEU A 34 -8.80 -4.11 -40.33
C LEU A 34 -7.33 -3.95 -39.87
N SER A 35 -6.46 -4.94 -39.67
CA SER A 35 -6.02 -6.12 -40.44
C SER A 35 -4.54 -5.95 -40.85
N VAL A 36 -3.67 -6.63 -40.11
CA VAL A 36 -2.45 -7.36 -40.57
C VAL A 36 -1.61 -6.77 -41.71
N THR A 37 -0.33 -6.50 -41.39
CA THR A 37 0.80 -6.95 -42.24
C THR A 37 1.89 -7.52 -41.33
N THR A 38 2.22 -8.79 -41.55
CA THR A 38 3.35 -9.50 -40.94
C THR A 38 4.63 -9.20 -41.71
N GLN A 39 5.75 -9.00 -41.01
CA GLN A 39 7.04 -9.55 -41.47
C GLN A 39 7.93 -9.88 -40.27
N ASP A 40 8.88 -10.78 -40.52
CA ASP A 40 9.48 -11.70 -39.56
C ASP A 40 11.01 -11.70 -39.73
N LYS A 41 11.75 -12.19 -38.71
CA LYS A 41 13.20 -12.52 -38.70
C LYS A 41 14.16 -11.32 -38.62
N THR A 42 15.28 -11.38 -37.87
CA THR A 42 15.80 -12.37 -36.90
C THR A 42 16.93 -11.76 -36.05
N ASN A 43 17.21 -12.40 -34.92
CA ASN A 43 18.54 -12.61 -34.32
C ASN A 43 19.24 -11.59 -33.39
N ASP A 44 19.79 -12.21 -32.33
CA ASP A 44 21.06 -11.98 -31.62
C ASP A 44 21.21 -10.87 -30.55
N LEU A 45 21.05 -11.34 -29.31
CA LEU A 45 21.73 -10.96 -28.06
C LEU A 45 23.29 -10.95 -28.22
N PRO A 46 24.09 -10.31 -27.31
CA PRO A 46 23.85 -10.24 -25.86
C PRO A 46 24.16 -8.92 -25.14
N ALA A 47 23.87 -8.94 -23.84
CA ALA A 47 24.06 -7.84 -22.89
C ALA A 47 25.53 -7.58 -22.51
N THR A 48 25.80 -6.37 -22.03
CA THR A 48 27.00 -6.02 -21.27
C THR A 48 26.62 -5.25 -20.02
N ASP A 49 27.01 -5.77 -18.85
CA ASP A 49 26.86 -5.11 -17.56
C ASP A 49 27.65 -3.78 -17.47
N ALA A 50 27.11 -2.84 -16.69
CA ALA A 50 27.82 -1.64 -16.25
C ALA A 50 27.70 -1.52 -14.72
N PRO A 51 28.78 -1.71 -13.94
CA PRO A 51 28.73 -1.60 -12.49
C PRO A 51 28.81 -0.14 -12.02
N VAL A 52 27.95 0.23 -11.06
CA VAL A 52 28.06 1.49 -10.32
C VAL A 52 29.05 1.29 -9.17
N VAL A 53 30.08 2.14 -9.10
CA VAL A 53 31.09 2.13 -8.03
C VAL A 53 31.11 3.50 -7.32
N GLU A 54 31.17 3.47 -5.99
CA GLU A 54 31.26 4.64 -5.11
C GLU A 54 32.60 5.38 -5.25
N PRO A 55 32.66 6.70 -5.03
CA PRO A 55 33.89 7.39 -4.65
C PRO A 55 33.99 7.50 -3.11
N LYS A 56 35.06 6.91 -2.55
CA LYS A 56 35.54 7.24 -1.20
C LYS A 56 36.57 8.37 -1.25
N GLU A 57 36.71 9.07 -0.13
CA GLU A 57 37.71 10.10 0.14
C GLU A 57 39.15 9.57 0.05
N THR A 58 40.10 10.44 -0.32
CA THR A 58 41.43 10.54 0.33
C THR A 58 42.02 11.94 0.19
N SER A 59 42.83 12.33 1.18
CA SER A 59 43.60 13.57 1.32
C SER A 59 45.02 13.50 0.76
N ASP A 60 45.61 14.66 0.41
CA ASP A 60 46.97 15.14 0.77
C ASP A 60 47.17 16.56 0.16
N VAL A 61 47.48 17.64 0.89
CA VAL A 61 48.71 18.05 1.61
C VAL A 61 49.87 18.48 0.67
N SER A 62 49.98 19.81 0.46
CA SER A 62 51.17 20.71 0.52
C SER A 62 52.54 20.27 -0.05
N PRO A 63 53.36 21.16 -0.72
CA PRO A 63 53.97 22.30 0.00
C PRO A 63 54.48 23.58 -0.76
N THR A 64 54.50 24.70 -0.03
CA THR A 64 55.53 25.79 0.08
C THR A 64 56.14 26.58 -1.12
N TYR A 65 56.26 27.91 -0.89
CA TYR A 65 57.48 28.77 -0.90
C TYR A 65 57.52 29.99 -1.87
N ILE A 66 57.86 31.17 -1.30
CA ILE A 66 58.34 32.52 -1.77
C ILE A 66 58.49 32.84 -3.29
N ASP A 67 58.63 34.09 -3.79
CA ASP A 67 59.26 35.33 -3.28
C ASP A 67 58.82 36.58 -4.10
N SER A 68 59.19 37.80 -3.63
CA SER A 68 59.28 39.10 -4.35
C SER A 68 58.02 39.63 -5.11
N GLY A 69 57.74 40.93 -5.28
CA GLY A 69 58.54 42.17 -5.20
C GLY A 69 58.32 42.98 -6.50
N ILE A 70 58.55 44.31 -6.52
CA ILE A 70 58.59 45.21 -7.72
C ILE A 70 57.18 45.52 -8.35
N GLU A 71 56.82 46.69 -8.91
CA GLU A 71 57.20 48.13 -8.88
C GLU A 71 55.95 48.94 -9.36
N LYS A 72 55.67 50.20 -8.95
CA LYS A 72 56.05 51.51 -9.54
C LYS A 72 55.44 51.82 -10.93
N ILE A 73 55.64 53.06 -11.45
CA ILE A 73 55.07 53.69 -12.68
C ILE A 73 53.66 54.30 -12.44
N GLU A 74 53.29 55.52 -12.87
CA GLU A 74 53.95 56.84 -13.09
C GLU A 74 52.85 57.89 -13.41
N GLU A 75 53.16 59.20 -13.33
CA GLU A 75 52.30 60.28 -13.89
C GLU A 75 52.48 60.39 -15.42
N PRO A 76 51.63 61.17 -16.14
CA PRO A 76 52.19 62.41 -16.70
C PRO A 76 51.21 63.59 -16.95
N GLY A 77 51.77 64.82 -16.98
CA GLY A 77 51.29 65.97 -17.78
C GLY A 77 50.39 66.98 -17.06
N MET A 78 50.81 68.17 -16.60
CA MET A 78 51.66 69.25 -17.14
C MET A 78 50.98 70.24 -18.12
N MET A 79 50.68 71.44 -17.63
CA MET A 79 50.82 72.76 -18.31
C MET A 79 50.57 73.84 -17.23
N VAL A 80 51.61 74.42 -16.60
CA VAL A 80 52.48 75.52 -17.07
C VAL A 80 51.70 76.83 -17.24
N VAL A 81 51.98 77.78 -16.34
CA VAL A 81 51.79 79.23 -16.54
C VAL A 81 52.94 79.93 -15.81
N GLU A 82 53.81 80.62 -16.53
CA GLU A 82 54.86 81.48 -15.99
C GLU A 82 54.81 82.86 -16.66
N GLU A 83 55.00 83.90 -15.84
CA GLU A 83 55.42 85.28 -16.18
C GLU A 83 54.49 86.10 -17.12
N THR A 84 54.43 87.44 -17.03
CA THR A 84 55.45 88.43 -16.63
C THR A 84 54.93 89.58 -15.75
N ASP A 85 55.86 90.27 -15.09
CA ASP A 85 55.66 91.48 -14.27
C ASP A 85 55.12 92.71 -15.00
N GLY A 86 54.62 93.68 -14.22
CA GLY A 86 54.27 95.04 -14.68
C GLY A 86 53.94 96.03 -13.56
N LEU A 87 54.95 96.67 -12.97
CA LEU A 87 54.76 97.81 -12.05
C LEU A 87 54.34 99.09 -12.80
N SER A 88 53.42 99.88 -12.25
CA SER A 88 53.57 101.37 -12.15
C SER A 88 52.41 102.03 -11.38
N ASP A 89 52.72 103.18 -10.78
CA ASP A 89 51.84 103.97 -9.90
C ASP A 89 50.63 104.62 -10.61
N SER A 90 49.58 104.92 -9.82
CA SER A 90 49.00 106.27 -9.77
C SER A 90 47.96 106.39 -8.64
N LEU A 91 48.22 107.28 -7.68
CA LEU A 91 47.22 107.73 -6.72
C LEU A 91 46.19 108.66 -7.40
N THR A 92 44.90 108.48 -7.12
CA THR A 92 43.99 109.63 -6.95
C THR A 92 42.76 109.25 -6.14
N SER A 93 42.52 110.00 -5.07
CA SER A 93 41.26 109.98 -4.31
C SER A 93 40.17 110.75 -5.09
N VAL A 94 38.96 110.17 -5.20
CA VAL A 94 37.71 110.93 -5.06
C VAL A 94 36.63 110.01 -4.44
N ASP A 95 36.00 110.48 -3.36
CA ASP A 95 34.80 109.88 -2.76
C ASP A 95 33.69 109.57 -3.77
N ARG A 96 33.10 108.37 -3.65
CA ARG A 96 31.66 108.15 -3.92
C ARG A 96 31.08 107.22 -2.85
N PRO A 97 29.91 107.54 -2.26
CA PRO A 97 29.41 106.84 -1.08
C PRO A 97 28.90 105.43 -1.40
N VAL A 98 29.07 104.57 -0.39
CA VAL A 98 28.63 103.18 -0.36
C VAL A 98 27.13 103.07 -0.66
N GLN A 99 26.78 102.47 -1.80
CA GLN A 99 25.48 101.81 -1.97
C GLN A 99 25.58 100.42 -1.36
N LEU A 100 25.19 100.32 -0.09
CA LEU A 100 25.00 99.05 0.61
C LEU A 100 23.80 98.34 -0.01
N HIS A 101 24.03 97.63 -1.13
CA HIS A 101 23.17 96.53 -1.48
C HIS A 101 23.39 95.44 -0.43
N GLU A 102 22.40 95.31 0.43
CA GLU A 102 22.32 94.27 1.45
C GLU A 102 22.37 92.91 0.75
N VAL A 103 23.56 92.30 0.74
CA VAL A 103 23.73 90.90 0.36
C VAL A 103 23.13 90.09 1.49
N GLU A 104 21.80 89.93 1.47
CA GLU A 104 21.07 89.01 2.33
C GLU A 104 21.59 87.58 2.08
N ASN A 105 22.63 87.21 2.82
CA ASN A 105 22.71 86.03 3.67
C ASN A 105 22.10 84.73 3.11
N LYS A 106 22.28 84.50 1.80
CA LYS A 106 21.61 83.42 1.05
C LYS A 106 21.96 82.04 1.62
N ASP A 107 23.23 81.89 2.00
CA ASP A 107 23.78 80.70 2.63
C ASP A 107 23.12 80.40 4.00
N ASN A 108 22.80 81.44 4.78
CA ASN A 108 22.11 81.33 6.07
C ASN A 108 20.62 80.97 5.88
N VAL A 109 19.95 81.57 4.89
CA VAL A 109 18.55 81.28 4.54
C VAL A 109 18.37 79.85 4.04
N ASP A 110 19.36 79.29 3.34
CA ASP A 110 19.30 77.90 2.88
C ASP A 110 19.67 76.89 4.00
N GLU A 111 20.55 77.25 4.94
CA GLU A 111 20.77 76.44 6.15
C GLU A 111 19.54 76.42 7.08
N GLU A 112 18.83 77.54 7.26
CA GLU A 112 17.60 77.60 8.07
C GLU A 112 16.50 76.67 7.51
N LYS A 113 16.31 76.65 6.18
CA LYS A 113 15.38 75.72 5.51
C LYS A 113 15.78 74.25 5.72
N ILE A 114 17.08 73.93 5.61
CA ILE A 114 17.61 72.59 5.87
C ILE A 114 17.33 72.18 7.32
N ASN A 115 17.54 73.06 8.28
CA ASN A 115 17.27 72.79 9.70
C ASN A 115 15.77 72.55 9.95
N ALA A 116 14.89 73.37 9.38
CA ALA A 116 13.44 73.18 9.48
C ALA A 116 12.96 71.85 8.86
N GLU A 117 13.58 71.41 7.76
CA GLU A 117 13.32 70.12 7.14
C GLU A 117 13.75 68.94 8.04
N VAL A 118 14.95 69.04 8.64
CA VAL A 118 15.49 68.07 9.61
C VAL A 118 14.59 67.95 10.84
N GLU A 119 14.20 69.06 11.47
CA GLU A 119 13.31 69.06 12.64
C GLU A 119 11.96 68.43 12.35
N LYS A 120 11.37 68.75 11.18
CA LYS A 120 10.09 68.18 10.73
C LYS A 120 10.18 66.65 10.60
N TRP A 121 11.27 66.14 10.02
CA TRP A 121 11.48 64.70 9.88
C TRP A 121 11.72 64.00 11.24
N LEU A 122 12.57 64.58 12.10
CA LEU A 122 12.83 64.06 13.45
C LEU A 122 11.55 63.99 14.28
N LYS A 123 10.72 65.03 14.23
CA LYS A 123 9.43 65.08 14.94
C LYS A 123 8.48 63.98 14.44
N ALA A 124 8.36 63.82 13.13
CA ALA A 124 7.50 62.82 12.49
C ALA A 124 7.89 61.37 12.81
N HIS A 125 9.19 61.08 12.97
CA HIS A 125 9.71 59.72 13.17
C HIS A 125 10.26 59.45 14.60
N SER A 126 10.09 60.42 15.50
CA SER A 126 10.52 60.36 16.91
C SER A 126 10.19 59.05 17.64
N LEU A 127 9.01 58.47 17.39
CA LEU A 127 8.57 57.20 17.98
C LEU A 127 9.53 56.03 17.71
N ILE A 128 10.07 55.92 16.49
CA ILE A 128 10.95 54.81 16.09
C ILE A 128 12.43 55.15 16.30
N LEU A 129 12.79 56.43 16.19
CA LEU A 129 14.14 56.92 16.51
C LEU A 129 14.46 56.72 18.00
N ASN A 130 13.56 57.13 18.88
CA ASN A 130 13.74 57.00 20.34
C ASN A 130 13.54 55.56 20.86
N LYS A 131 13.07 54.63 20.01
CA LYS A 131 12.87 53.23 20.40
C LYS A 131 14.21 52.53 20.54
N ASN A 132 14.47 51.95 21.71
CA ASN A 132 15.67 51.15 21.97
C ASN A 132 15.75 49.98 20.98
N ALA A 133 16.93 49.73 20.41
CA ALA A 133 17.18 48.61 19.50
C ALA A 133 16.74 47.25 20.07
N ASN A 134 16.79 47.05 21.39
CA ASN A 134 16.32 45.84 22.07
C ASN A 134 14.79 45.71 22.12
N SER A 135 14.06 46.81 22.02
CA SER A 135 12.58 46.86 22.04
C SER A 135 11.93 46.82 20.65
N ILE A 136 12.72 46.71 19.58
CA ILE A 136 12.22 46.56 18.20
C ILE A 136 11.54 45.19 18.04
N THR A 137 10.34 45.18 17.46
CA THR A 137 9.55 43.99 17.14
C THR A 137 9.22 43.92 15.65
N SER A 138 8.67 42.79 15.20
CA SER A 138 8.15 42.60 13.83
C SER A 138 7.13 43.66 13.42
N ASN A 139 6.27 44.11 14.35
CA ASN A 139 5.25 45.13 14.11
C ASN A 139 5.83 46.53 13.78
N ASP A 140 7.09 46.82 14.15
CA ASP A 140 7.72 48.11 13.82
C ASP A 140 8.14 48.20 12.34
N LEU A 141 8.16 47.08 11.60
CA LEU A 141 8.70 46.97 10.25
C LEU A 141 8.17 48.06 9.30
N GLY A 142 6.85 48.27 9.25
CA GLY A 142 6.24 49.28 8.39
C GLY A 142 6.55 50.72 8.80
N ILE A 143 6.72 50.98 10.11
CA ILE A 143 7.07 52.31 10.64
C ILE A 143 8.52 52.64 10.30
N ILE A 144 9.43 51.66 10.43
CA ILE A 144 10.84 51.80 10.06
C ILE A 144 10.99 52.01 8.55
N GLN A 145 10.29 51.20 7.73
CA GLN A 145 10.27 51.35 6.28
C GLN A 145 9.81 52.75 5.86
N LYS A 146 8.71 53.25 6.45
CA LYS A 146 8.22 54.61 6.17
C LYS A 146 9.27 55.69 6.51
N ALA A 147 9.92 55.60 7.67
CA ALA A 147 10.94 56.58 8.06
C ALA A 147 12.14 56.61 7.08
N ILE A 148 12.56 55.43 6.60
CA ILE A 148 13.61 55.27 5.57
C ILE A 148 13.16 55.84 4.21
N SER A 149 11.93 55.59 3.78
CA SER A 149 11.36 56.16 2.55
C SER A 149 11.26 57.68 2.64
N ASP A 150 10.79 58.23 3.76
CA ASP A 150 10.67 59.67 3.97
C ASP A 150 12.05 60.35 4.03
N TYR A 151 13.08 59.69 4.60
CA TYR A 151 14.46 60.16 4.50
C TYR A 151 14.95 60.24 3.05
N GLY A 152 14.58 59.26 2.21
CA GLY A 152 14.86 59.26 0.77
C GLY A 152 14.35 60.50 0.04
N ASN A 153 13.28 61.12 0.53
CA ASN A 153 12.65 62.30 -0.06
C ASN A 153 13.25 63.65 0.41
N LEU A 154 14.19 63.64 1.37
CA LEU A 154 14.79 64.87 1.92
C LEU A 154 15.81 65.53 0.98
N SER A 155 16.12 66.81 1.21
CA SER A 155 17.24 67.52 0.57
C SER A 155 18.61 66.88 0.92
N ALA A 156 19.62 67.14 0.09
CA ALA A 156 20.97 66.61 0.32
C ALA A 156 21.60 67.13 1.63
N GLY A 157 21.37 68.40 1.98
CA GLY A 157 21.83 68.98 3.24
C GLY A 157 21.16 68.35 4.47
N ALA A 158 19.85 68.11 4.40
CA ALA A 158 19.11 67.45 5.47
C ALA A 158 19.53 65.98 5.64
N LYS A 159 19.77 65.24 4.54
CA LYS A 159 20.32 63.88 4.56
C LYS A 159 21.67 63.82 5.27
N ASN A 160 22.60 64.70 4.90
CA ASN A 160 23.93 64.75 5.52
C ASN A 160 23.85 64.97 7.05
N LYS A 161 22.92 65.83 7.52
CA LYS A 161 22.68 66.06 8.96
C LYS A 161 21.99 64.89 9.68
N LEU A 162 21.33 63.97 8.96
CA LEU A 162 20.53 62.85 9.49
C LEU A 162 21.11 61.45 9.19
N GLN A 163 22.33 61.37 8.67
CA GLN A 163 22.93 60.11 8.22
C GLN A 163 23.09 59.06 9.34
N LYS A 164 23.28 59.51 10.59
CA LYS A 164 23.40 58.64 11.77
C LYS A 164 22.05 57.98 12.10
N GLU A 165 20.98 58.77 12.10
CA GLU A 165 19.60 58.36 12.36
C GLU A 165 19.13 57.39 11.26
N TYR A 166 19.51 57.64 10.01
CA TYR A 166 19.28 56.73 8.90
C TYR A 166 19.98 55.36 9.10
N ASN A 167 21.26 55.37 9.51
CA ASN A 167 22.01 54.13 9.76
C ASN A 167 21.39 53.31 10.92
N ASP A 168 20.94 53.98 11.98
CA ASP A 168 20.19 53.34 13.07
C ASP A 168 18.85 52.74 12.58
N LEU A 169 18.09 53.46 11.76
CA LEU A 169 16.88 52.92 11.13
C LEU A 169 17.14 51.68 10.27
N GLN A 170 18.25 51.65 9.50
CA GLN A 170 18.64 50.47 8.72
C GLN A 170 18.97 49.26 9.60
N ASN A 171 19.67 49.46 10.72
CA ASN A 171 19.94 48.40 11.69
C ASN A 171 18.65 47.89 12.35
N LYS A 172 17.75 48.80 12.73
CA LYS A 172 16.41 48.47 13.25
C LYS A 172 15.58 47.72 12.22
N LEU A 173 15.67 48.08 10.93
CA LEU A 173 14.99 47.40 9.82
C LEU A 173 15.45 45.95 9.69
N ALA A 174 16.76 45.71 9.70
CA ALA A 174 17.33 44.36 9.62
C ALA A 174 16.84 43.46 10.77
N LYS A 175 16.77 44.02 12.00
CA LYS A 175 16.22 43.31 13.17
C LYS A 175 14.71 43.06 13.06
N ALA A 176 13.91 44.04 12.63
CA ALA A 176 12.48 43.87 12.48
C ALA A 176 12.13 42.80 11.43
N LYS A 177 12.88 42.75 10.32
CA LYS A 177 12.77 41.71 9.29
C LYS A 177 13.06 40.31 9.83
N SER A 178 14.21 40.10 10.48
CA SER A 178 14.57 38.76 10.99
C SER A 178 13.62 38.27 12.09
N LEU A 179 13.04 39.17 12.89
CA LEU A 179 11.97 38.83 13.84
C LEU A 179 10.67 38.41 13.10
N ALA A 180 10.24 39.16 12.08
CA ALA A 180 9.06 38.83 11.29
C ALA A 180 9.22 37.50 10.53
N GLU A 181 10.39 37.23 9.96
CA GLU A 181 10.72 35.95 9.31
C GLU A 181 10.69 34.78 10.31
N ALA A 182 11.26 34.96 11.51
CA ALA A 182 11.24 33.94 12.56
C ALA A 182 9.82 33.66 13.09
N GLU A 183 8.96 34.67 13.19
CA GLU A 183 7.55 34.53 13.57
C GLU A 183 6.74 33.82 12.47
N ALA A 184 6.94 34.21 11.20
CA ALA A 184 6.31 33.57 10.05
C ALA A 184 6.70 32.09 9.94
N LYS A 185 8.00 31.76 10.15
CA LYS A 185 8.47 30.37 10.20
C LYS A 185 7.81 29.57 11.33
N LYS A 186 7.79 30.11 12.56
CA LYS A 186 7.11 29.45 13.70
C LYS A 186 5.62 29.20 13.43
N ALA A 187 4.94 30.14 12.79
CA ALA A 187 3.53 29.99 12.40
C ALA A 187 3.34 28.90 11.31
N ALA A 188 4.24 28.83 10.33
CA ALA A 188 4.24 27.79 9.31
C ALA A 188 4.51 26.39 9.91
N ASP A 189 5.53 26.27 10.77
CA ASP A 189 5.88 25.02 11.47
C ASP A 189 4.71 24.53 12.35
N ALA A 190 4.06 25.44 13.10
CA ALA A 190 2.89 25.12 13.91
C ALA A 190 1.70 24.65 13.06
N LYS A 191 1.45 25.29 11.90
CA LYS A 191 0.40 24.89 10.95
C LYS A 191 0.70 23.53 10.32
N ALA A 192 1.94 23.26 9.95
CA ALA A 192 2.38 21.97 9.41
C ALA A 192 2.20 20.85 10.46
N LYS A 193 2.61 21.09 11.71
CA LYS A 193 2.40 20.15 12.82
C LYS A 193 0.91 19.87 13.05
N ALA A 194 0.07 20.91 13.11
CA ALA A 194 -1.38 20.74 13.29
C ALA A 194 -2.03 19.92 12.17
N ALA A 195 -1.59 20.11 10.92
CA ALA A 195 -2.05 19.31 9.78
C ALA A 195 -1.61 17.83 9.88
N ALA A 196 -0.37 17.57 10.31
CA ALA A 196 0.15 16.23 10.53
C ALA A 196 -0.60 15.50 11.67
N ASP A 197 -0.78 16.18 12.82
CA ASP A 197 -1.54 15.66 13.97
C ASP A 197 -3.00 15.34 13.58
N ALA A 198 -3.65 16.21 12.79
CA ALA A 198 -5.00 16.00 12.30
C ALA A 198 -5.10 14.80 11.34
N LYS A 199 -4.13 14.63 10.43
CA LYS A 199 -4.07 13.46 9.53
C LYS A 199 -3.89 12.17 10.33
N ALA A 200 -2.95 12.14 11.27
CA ALA A 200 -2.69 10.97 12.11
C ALA A 200 -3.93 10.55 12.91
N LYS A 201 -4.71 11.52 13.42
CA LYS A 201 -6.01 11.25 14.07
C LYS A 201 -7.02 10.63 13.10
N ALA A 202 -7.16 11.19 11.89
CA ALA A 202 -8.10 10.68 10.89
C ALA A 202 -7.75 9.24 10.44
N ASP A 203 -6.48 8.94 10.22
CA ASP A 203 -6.01 7.59 9.89
C ASP A 203 -6.31 6.59 11.03
N ALA A 204 -6.11 7.00 12.29
CA ALA A 204 -6.40 6.18 13.47
C ALA A 204 -7.90 5.91 13.66
N ASP A 205 -8.75 6.92 13.44
CA ASP A 205 -10.21 6.78 13.52
C ASP A 205 -10.76 5.92 12.37
N ALA A 206 -10.20 6.03 11.16
CA ALA A 206 -10.53 5.15 10.03
C ALA A 206 -10.17 3.69 10.32
N LYS A 207 -9.01 3.42 10.94
CA LYS A 207 -8.61 2.07 11.37
C LYS A 207 -9.59 1.49 12.40
N LYS A 208 -9.98 2.28 13.42
CA LYS A 208 -10.99 1.87 14.42
C LYS A 208 -12.34 1.57 13.79
N ALA A 209 -12.79 2.39 12.84
CA ALA A 209 -14.04 2.18 12.13
C ALA A 209 -14.02 0.91 11.25
N ALA A 210 -12.88 0.57 10.65
CA ALA A 210 -12.71 -0.69 9.92
C ALA A 210 -12.74 -1.90 10.86
N GLU A 211 -12.06 -1.82 12.01
CA GLU A 211 -12.06 -2.90 13.01
C GLU A 211 -13.46 -3.11 13.63
N SER A 212 -14.19 -2.04 13.94
CA SER A 212 -15.57 -2.13 14.44
C SER A 212 -16.52 -2.83 13.46
N LYS A 213 -16.33 -2.66 12.14
CA LYS A 213 -17.09 -3.40 11.12
C LYS A 213 -16.78 -4.90 11.15
N ILE A 214 -15.50 -5.26 11.31
CA ILE A 214 -15.07 -6.66 11.46
C ILE A 214 -15.67 -7.27 12.73
N ASP A 215 -15.65 -6.56 13.85
CA ASP A 215 -16.24 -7.07 15.12
C ASP A 215 -17.76 -7.24 15.03
N ALA A 216 -18.46 -6.33 14.33
CA ALA A 216 -19.89 -6.49 14.08
C ALA A 216 -20.21 -7.69 13.17
N GLU A 217 -19.34 -8.00 12.21
CA GLU A 217 -19.45 -9.19 11.35
C GLU A 217 -19.23 -10.48 12.15
N VAL A 218 -18.17 -10.53 12.98
CA VAL A 218 -17.87 -11.63 13.90
C VAL A 218 -19.02 -11.88 14.89
N ALA A 219 -19.58 -10.80 15.47
CA ALA A 219 -20.70 -10.90 16.40
C ALA A 219 -21.96 -11.50 15.73
N LYS A 220 -22.31 -11.04 14.52
CA LYS A 220 -23.44 -11.59 13.75
C LYS A 220 -23.25 -13.07 13.43
N TRP A 221 -22.05 -13.48 13.01
CA TRP A 221 -21.75 -14.88 12.74
C TRP A 221 -21.86 -15.75 14.00
N LYS A 222 -21.26 -15.30 15.13
CA LYS A 222 -21.37 -16.01 16.42
C LYS A 222 -22.82 -16.13 16.89
N GLN A 223 -23.63 -15.09 16.71
CA GLN A 223 -25.05 -15.09 17.04
C GLN A 223 -25.81 -16.13 16.20
N ALA A 224 -25.63 -16.11 14.87
CA ALA A 224 -26.31 -17.00 13.92
C ALA A 224 -25.97 -18.49 14.13
N HIS A 225 -24.77 -18.81 14.62
CA HIS A 225 -24.31 -20.19 14.83
C HIS A 225 -24.19 -20.61 16.31
N SER A 226 -24.69 -19.77 17.23
CA SER A 226 -24.62 -19.97 18.68
C SER A 226 -25.03 -21.38 19.15
N ALA A 227 -26.10 -21.95 18.58
CA ALA A 227 -26.60 -23.28 18.92
C ALA A 227 -25.56 -24.41 18.74
N ILE A 228 -24.74 -24.36 17.68
CA ILE A 228 -23.71 -25.39 17.42
C ILE A 228 -22.33 -24.99 17.98
N LEU A 229 -22.09 -23.71 18.25
CA LEU A 229 -20.89 -23.24 18.95
C LEU A 229 -20.93 -23.67 20.43
N ASN A 230 -22.10 -23.57 21.08
CA ASN A 230 -22.28 -23.92 22.49
C ASN A 230 -22.31 -25.44 22.77
N LYS A 231 -22.50 -26.28 21.74
CA LYS A 231 -22.34 -27.73 21.88
C LYS A 231 -20.85 -28.11 22.05
N ASN A 232 -20.59 -29.25 22.67
CA ASN A 232 -19.24 -29.82 22.75
C ASN A 232 -19.18 -31.11 21.90
N ALA A 233 -18.00 -31.71 21.77
CA ALA A 233 -17.82 -32.93 20.96
C ALA A 233 -18.79 -34.06 21.36
N ASN A 234 -19.17 -34.18 22.63
CA ASN A 234 -20.01 -35.26 23.14
C ASN A 234 -21.52 -34.98 23.03
N SER A 235 -21.93 -33.72 22.76
CA SER A 235 -23.34 -33.33 22.57
C SER A 235 -23.72 -33.00 21.13
N VAL A 236 -22.78 -33.12 20.20
CA VAL A 236 -23.02 -33.09 18.75
C VAL A 236 -23.56 -34.46 18.30
N THR A 237 -24.60 -34.42 17.47
CA THR A 237 -25.30 -35.60 16.94
C THR A 237 -25.36 -35.57 15.42
N THR A 238 -25.84 -36.64 14.79
CA THR A 238 -26.06 -36.71 13.33
C THR A 238 -27.01 -35.62 12.83
N ASN A 239 -27.95 -35.17 13.65
CA ASN A 239 -28.91 -34.10 13.32
C ASN A 239 -28.26 -32.71 13.24
N ASP A 240 -27.08 -32.52 13.85
CA ASP A 240 -26.34 -31.25 13.83
C ASP A 240 -25.49 -31.07 12.56
N LEU A 241 -25.34 -32.13 11.75
CA LEU A 241 -24.40 -32.17 10.62
C LEU A 241 -24.64 -31.06 9.59
N SER A 242 -25.90 -30.78 9.25
CA SER A 242 -26.29 -29.71 8.33
C SER A 242 -26.00 -28.31 8.91
N ALA A 243 -26.24 -28.11 10.21
CA ALA A 243 -25.96 -26.85 10.89
C ALA A 243 -24.45 -26.57 11.01
N ILE A 244 -23.64 -27.61 11.25
CA ILE A 244 -22.17 -27.52 11.27
C ILE A 244 -21.63 -27.22 9.86
N GLN A 245 -22.12 -27.92 8.83
CA GLN A 245 -21.76 -27.64 7.43
C GLN A 245 -22.12 -26.19 7.04
N LYS A 246 -23.32 -25.71 7.41
CA LYS A 246 -23.74 -24.33 7.18
C LYS A 246 -22.78 -23.33 7.84
N ALA A 247 -22.43 -23.52 9.11
CA ALA A 247 -21.52 -22.63 9.82
C ALA A 247 -20.10 -22.59 9.21
N ILE A 248 -19.60 -23.73 8.74
CA ILE A 248 -18.32 -23.85 8.02
C ILE A 248 -18.36 -23.12 6.67
N SER A 249 -19.46 -23.23 5.94
CA SER A 249 -19.68 -22.54 4.66
C SER A 249 -19.83 -21.03 4.84
N ASP A 250 -20.63 -20.59 5.82
CA ASP A 250 -20.84 -19.18 6.14
C ASP A 250 -19.54 -18.53 6.63
N TYR A 251 -18.71 -19.23 7.42
CA TYR A 251 -17.36 -18.78 7.75
C TYR A 251 -16.50 -18.57 6.48
N GLY A 252 -16.68 -19.42 5.46
CA GLY A 252 -16.04 -19.27 4.15
C GLY A 252 -16.37 -17.96 3.44
N ASN A 253 -17.53 -17.36 3.73
CA ASN A 253 -18.02 -16.13 3.10
C ASN A 253 -17.67 -14.85 3.89
N LEU A 254 -17.13 -14.97 5.10
CA LEU A 254 -16.72 -13.83 5.93
C LEU A 254 -15.52 -13.06 5.35
N SER A 255 -15.32 -11.82 5.79
CA SER A 255 -14.11 -11.04 5.53
C SER A 255 -12.85 -11.70 6.11
N ALA A 256 -11.68 -11.38 5.55
CA ALA A 256 -10.40 -11.91 6.05
C ALA A 256 -10.14 -11.53 7.52
N GLY A 257 -10.52 -10.31 7.93
CA GLY A 257 -10.42 -9.87 9.32
C GLY A 257 -11.32 -10.68 10.27
N ALA A 258 -12.57 -10.93 9.87
CA ALA A 258 -13.51 -11.72 10.66
C ALA A 258 -13.07 -13.18 10.76
N LYS A 259 -12.60 -13.78 9.64
CA LYS A 259 -12.00 -15.12 9.62
C LYS A 259 -10.84 -15.25 10.62
N ASN A 260 -9.91 -14.29 10.62
CA ASN A 260 -8.78 -14.30 11.54
C ASN A 260 -9.22 -14.26 13.02
N LYS A 261 -10.26 -13.48 13.36
CA LYS A 261 -10.84 -13.45 14.73
C LYS A 261 -11.65 -14.71 15.10
N LEU A 262 -11.93 -15.60 14.15
CA LEU A 262 -12.80 -16.78 14.31
C LEU A 262 -12.11 -18.14 14.04
N GLN A 263 -10.78 -18.16 13.87
CA GLN A 263 -10.05 -19.38 13.53
C GLN A 263 -10.21 -20.51 14.55
N LYS A 264 -10.33 -20.17 15.84
CA LYS A 264 -10.52 -21.15 16.93
C LYS A 264 -11.87 -21.85 16.83
N GLU A 265 -12.94 -21.06 16.68
CA GLU A 265 -14.29 -21.52 16.47
C GLU A 265 -14.38 -22.37 15.21
N TYR A 266 -13.79 -21.92 14.09
CA TYR A 266 -13.76 -22.69 12.85
C TYR A 266 -13.10 -24.06 13.00
N LYS A 267 -11.97 -24.15 13.72
CA LYS A 267 -11.29 -25.42 13.99
C LYS A 267 -12.13 -26.36 14.86
N ASP A 268 -12.85 -25.82 15.84
CA ASP A 268 -13.81 -26.57 16.66
C ASP A 268 -14.98 -27.11 15.82
N LEU A 269 -15.52 -26.32 14.88
CA LEU A 269 -16.53 -26.78 13.92
C LEU A 269 -16.04 -27.94 13.05
N GLN A 270 -14.80 -27.89 12.57
CA GLN A 270 -14.20 -28.98 11.79
C GLN A 270 -14.10 -30.27 12.59
N ASN A 271 -13.69 -30.19 13.87
CA ASN A 271 -13.63 -31.34 14.77
C ASN A 271 -15.02 -31.92 15.04
N LYS A 272 -16.02 -31.06 15.29
CA LYS A 272 -17.43 -31.45 15.46
C LYS A 272 -17.99 -32.14 14.21
N LEU A 273 -17.67 -31.63 13.02
CA LEU A 273 -18.07 -32.26 11.75
C LEU A 273 -17.46 -33.66 11.59
N ALA A 274 -16.19 -33.83 11.92
CA ALA A 274 -15.51 -35.13 11.83
C ALA A 274 -16.17 -36.17 12.76
N LYS A 275 -16.49 -35.79 14.01
CA LYS A 275 -17.22 -36.67 14.93
C LYS A 275 -18.64 -36.98 14.45
N ALA A 276 -19.43 -35.98 14.06
CA ALA A 276 -20.80 -36.18 13.58
C ALA A 276 -20.88 -37.16 12.38
N LYS A 277 -19.86 -37.15 11.51
CA LYS A 277 -19.73 -38.12 10.40
C LYS A 277 -19.39 -39.52 10.89
N ALA A 278 -18.41 -39.67 11.79
CA ALA A 278 -18.05 -40.98 12.35
C ALA A 278 -19.23 -41.63 13.09
N ASP A 279 -20.01 -40.86 13.84
CA ASP A 279 -21.21 -41.35 14.52
C ASP A 279 -22.31 -41.78 13.51
N ALA A 280 -22.46 -41.05 12.41
CA ALA A 280 -23.39 -41.40 11.33
C ALA A 280 -22.98 -42.69 10.61
N GLU A 281 -21.70 -42.86 10.31
CA GLU A 281 -21.15 -44.07 9.69
C GLU A 281 -21.29 -45.30 10.60
N ALA A 282 -21.01 -45.15 11.91
CA ALA A 282 -21.22 -46.19 12.90
C ALA A 282 -22.70 -46.60 13.01
N LYS A 283 -23.63 -45.62 13.02
CA LYS A 283 -25.07 -45.89 13.02
C LYS A 283 -25.52 -46.62 11.75
N ALA A 284 -25.08 -46.16 10.58
CA ALA A 284 -25.45 -46.78 9.30
C ALA A 284 -24.98 -48.24 9.22
N LYS A 285 -23.80 -48.55 9.77
CA LYS A 285 -23.32 -49.94 9.89
C LYS A 285 -24.20 -50.77 10.83
N ALA A 286 -24.54 -50.25 12.01
CA ALA A 286 -25.39 -50.96 12.96
C ALA A 286 -26.82 -51.22 12.41
N ASP A 287 -27.40 -50.24 11.70
CA ASP A 287 -28.70 -50.40 11.04
C ASP A 287 -28.63 -51.46 9.91
N ALA A 288 -27.52 -51.54 9.17
CA ALA A 288 -27.30 -52.55 8.13
C ALA A 288 -27.11 -53.96 8.72
N ASP A 289 -26.30 -54.10 9.78
CA ASP A 289 -26.08 -55.37 10.49
C ASP A 289 -27.39 -55.89 11.12
N ALA A 290 -28.21 -54.99 11.68
CA ALA A 290 -29.53 -55.33 12.21
C ALA A 290 -30.51 -55.80 11.12
N LYS A 291 -30.50 -55.16 9.95
CA LYS A 291 -31.30 -55.58 8.79
C LYS A 291 -30.85 -56.95 8.26
N ALA A 292 -29.54 -57.15 8.08
CA ALA A 292 -28.99 -58.42 7.63
C ALA A 292 -29.35 -59.58 8.58
N LYS A 293 -29.35 -59.33 9.90
CA LYS A 293 -29.83 -60.29 10.89
C LYS A 293 -31.33 -60.58 10.76
N ALA A 294 -32.17 -59.57 10.60
CA ALA A 294 -33.62 -59.77 10.42
C ALA A 294 -33.96 -60.54 9.14
N ASP A 295 -33.24 -60.28 8.05
CA ASP A 295 -33.37 -61.01 6.78
C ASP A 295 -32.86 -62.47 6.91
N ALA A 296 -31.82 -62.71 7.71
CA ALA A 296 -31.33 -64.06 8.04
C ALA A 296 -32.31 -64.86 8.92
N ASP A 297 -32.87 -64.25 9.97
CA ASP A 297 -33.87 -64.86 10.86
C ASP A 297 -35.18 -65.21 10.11
N LYS A 298 -35.49 -64.46 9.04
CA LYS A 298 -36.58 -64.79 8.11
C LYS A 298 -36.23 -65.99 7.22
N LYS A 299 -35.03 -65.98 6.61
CA LYS A 299 -34.55 -67.07 5.74
C LYS A 299 -34.35 -68.39 6.49
N ALA A 300 -33.99 -68.35 7.78
CA ALA A 300 -33.87 -69.53 8.63
C ALA A 300 -35.22 -70.23 8.91
N LYS A 301 -36.34 -69.50 8.88
CA LYS A 301 -37.69 -70.10 9.01
C LYS A 301 -38.16 -70.79 7.74
N ASP A 302 -37.73 -70.32 6.57
CA ASP A 302 -38.05 -70.94 5.28
C ASP A 302 -37.15 -72.16 4.96
N ALA A 303 -35.99 -72.28 5.61
CA ALA A 303 -35.01 -73.35 5.37
C ALA A 303 -35.29 -74.68 6.11
N GLY A 304 -36.42 -74.81 6.81
CA GLY A 304 -36.74 -75.95 7.67
C GLY A 304 -37.00 -77.30 6.99
N ASN A 305 -36.84 -77.41 5.67
CA ASN A 305 -37.02 -78.66 4.93
C ASN A 305 -36.13 -78.78 3.68
N THR A 306 -34.90 -79.29 3.84
CA THR A 306 -34.29 -80.26 2.90
C THR A 306 -33.12 -80.99 3.56
N LEU A 307 -32.99 -82.28 3.29
CA LEU A 307 -31.99 -83.19 3.87
C LEU A 307 -30.61 -83.10 3.20
N SER A 308 -29.58 -83.39 4.00
CA SER A 308 -28.34 -84.15 3.68
C SER A 308 -27.56 -83.87 2.40
N VAL A 309 -26.25 -83.62 2.54
CA VAL A 309 -25.21 -84.67 2.45
C VAL A 309 -23.88 -84.16 3.02
N SER A 310 -23.06 -85.09 3.52
CA SER A 310 -21.76 -84.88 4.16
C SER A 310 -20.62 -84.76 3.15
N ASP A 311 -19.63 -83.90 3.40
CA ASP A 311 -18.22 -84.26 3.27
C ASP A 311 -17.31 -83.42 4.20
N ASN A 312 -16.14 -83.96 4.56
CA ASN A 312 -15.14 -83.34 5.43
C ASN A 312 -14.01 -82.68 4.62
N GLY A 313 -13.43 -81.59 5.11
CA GLY A 313 -12.21 -81.03 4.52
C GLY A 313 -11.69 -79.77 5.20
N ASP A 314 -10.52 -79.87 5.83
CA ASP A 314 -9.80 -78.75 6.44
C ASP A 314 -9.42 -77.65 5.42
N THR A 315 -9.59 -76.39 5.79
CA THR A 315 -8.45 -75.49 6.11
C THR A 315 -8.92 -74.07 6.38
N ALA A 316 -8.48 -73.49 7.51
CA ALA A 316 -8.62 -72.05 7.75
C ALA A 316 -7.53 -71.28 7.00
N LYS A 317 -7.91 -70.35 6.11
CA LYS A 317 -7.01 -69.27 5.68
C LYS A 317 -7.75 -67.99 5.23
N VAL A 318 -7.58 -66.96 6.06
CA VAL A 318 -7.54 -65.51 5.73
C VAL A 318 -8.33 -65.07 4.49
N ALA A 319 -9.47 -64.43 4.71
CA ALA A 319 -10.19 -63.70 3.68
C ALA A 319 -9.41 -62.45 3.24
N THR A 320 -8.61 -62.57 2.17
CA THR A 320 -8.21 -61.42 1.36
C THR A 320 -9.42 -60.97 0.53
N ASN A 321 -9.78 -59.69 0.62
CA ASN A 321 -10.95 -59.13 -0.04
C ASN A 321 -10.71 -58.92 -1.56
N THR A 322 -10.57 -60.02 -2.30
CA THR A 322 -10.39 -60.02 -3.76
C THR A 322 -11.76 -59.97 -4.43
N GLN A 323 -12.24 -58.76 -4.70
CA GLN A 323 -13.43 -58.49 -5.51
C GLN A 323 -13.01 -57.61 -6.70
N PRO A 324 -12.85 -58.17 -7.92
CA PRO A 324 -12.66 -57.35 -9.12
C PRO A 324 -13.91 -56.48 -9.33
N ARG A 325 -13.73 -55.16 -9.43
CA ARG A 325 -14.80 -54.22 -9.78
C ARG A 325 -14.64 -53.87 -11.26
N GLY A 326 -15.40 -54.54 -12.12
CA GLY A 326 -15.16 -54.51 -13.56
C GLY A 326 -13.88 -55.28 -13.93
N HIS A 327 -13.09 -54.74 -14.86
CA HIS A 327 -11.91 -55.41 -15.42
C HIS A 327 -10.60 -55.13 -14.66
N ILE A 328 -10.61 -54.33 -13.58
CA ILE A 328 -9.40 -53.88 -12.87
C ILE A 328 -9.20 -54.59 -11.53
N VAL A 329 -7.97 -55.06 -11.27
CA VAL A 329 -7.53 -55.59 -9.98
C VAL A 329 -7.27 -54.45 -9.00
N LEU A 330 -7.87 -54.51 -7.80
CA LEU A 330 -7.86 -53.46 -6.78
C LEU A 330 -7.12 -53.86 -5.49
N ASP A 331 -6.18 -54.80 -5.57
CA ASP A 331 -5.39 -55.21 -4.41
C ASP A 331 -4.63 -54.02 -3.82
N ASN A 332 -4.69 -53.87 -2.49
CA ASN A 332 -4.13 -52.74 -1.73
C ASN A 332 -4.68 -51.34 -2.11
N ALA A 333 -5.80 -51.26 -2.83
CA ALA A 333 -6.42 -49.98 -3.16
C ALA A 333 -6.82 -49.17 -1.91
N GLN A 334 -6.52 -47.87 -1.94
CA GLN A 334 -6.86 -46.90 -0.89
C GLN A 334 -8.17 -46.19 -1.24
N PHE A 335 -8.96 -45.79 -0.24
CA PHE A 335 -10.15 -44.96 -0.45
C PHE A 335 -9.90 -43.52 -0.04
N TYR A 336 -10.26 -42.57 -0.90
CA TYR A 336 -10.12 -41.14 -0.63
C TYR A 336 -11.44 -40.39 -0.82
N THR A 337 -11.72 -39.44 0.06
CA THR A 337 -12.88 -38.54 -0.07
C THR A 337 -12.41 -37.16 -0.48
N VAL A 338 -12.85 -36.71 -1.65
CA VAL A 338 -12.47 -35.43 -2.27
C VAL A 338 -12.77 -34.26 -1.35
N ARG A 339 -11.78 -33.37 -1.18
CA ARG A 339 -11.87 -32.15 -0.37
C ARG A 339 -11.90 -30.91 -1.26
N ARG A 340 -12.36 -29.79 -0.70
CA ARG A 340 -12.42 -28.51 -1.41
C ARG A 340 -11.01 -28.08 -1.87
N GLY A 341 -10.83 -27.95 -3.18
CA GLY A 341 -9.56 -27.56 -3.81
C GLY A 341 -8.71 -28.73 -4.30
N ASP A 342 -9.12 -29.97 -4.05
CA ASP A 342 -8.50 -31.14 -4.69
C ASP A 342 -8.78 -31.14 -6.20
N ARG A 343 -7.87 -31.75 -6.96
CA ARG A 343 -8.01 -32.08 -8.39
C ARG A 343 -7.46 -33.48 -8.59
N LEU A 344 -8.00 -34.24 -9.55
CA LEU A 344 -7.56 -35.62 -9.81
C LEU A 344 -6.03 -35.76 -9.96
N ILE A 345 -5.39 -34.84 -10.70
CA ILE A 345 -3.92 -34.75 -10.82
C ILE A 345 -3.18 -34.52 -9.49
N LEU A 346 -3.75 -33.74 -8.56
CA LEU A 346 -3.15 -33.47 -7.24
C LEU A 346 -3.31 -34.66 -6.29
N ILE A 347 -4.46 -35.35 -6.38
CA ILE A 347 -4.70 -36.59 -5.65
C ILE A 347 -3.72 -37.66 -6.14
N ALA A 348 -3.56 -37.83 -7.45
CA ALA A 348 -2.57 -38.74 -8.02
C ALA A 348 -1.14 -38.43 -7.55
N LYS A 349 -0.70 -37.16 -7.56
CA LYS A 349 0.60 -36.76 -7.00
C LYS A 349 0.76 -37.13 -5.52
N ARG A 350 -0.30 -37.00 -4.74
CA ARG A 350 -0.29 -37.29 -3.30
C ARG A 350 -0.16 -38.78 -2.98
N PHE A 351 -0.79 -39.64 -3.77
CA PHE A 351 -0.81 -41.09 -3.51
C PHE A 351 0.26 -41.87 -4.29
N TYR A 352 0.59 -41.45 -5.51
CA TYR A 352 1.55 -42.14 -6.39
C TYR A 352 2.94 -41.50 -6.44
N GLY A 353 3.10 -40.32 -5.84
CA GLY A 353 4.34 -39.53 -5.82
C GLY A 353 4.30 -38.33 -6.76
N SER A 354 5.07 -37.29 -6.43
CA SER A 354 5.00 -35.95 -7.04
C SER A 354 5.13 -35.90 -8.56
N GLU A 355 5.87 -36.85 -9.14
CA GLU A 355 6.09 -36.99 -10.59
C GLU A 355 4.92 -37.69 -11.30
N LYS A 356 4.18 -38.55 -10.59
CA LYS A 356 3.10 -39.39 -11.14
C LYS A 356 1.74 -38.68 -11.17
N GLY A 357 1.73 -37.36 -11.35
CA GLY A 357 0.49 -36.60 -11.45
C GLY A 357 -0.42 -37.07 -12.58
N ASN A 358 0.17 -37.42 -13.73
CA ASN A 358 -0.56 -37.90 -14.91
C ASN A 358 -1.12 -39.33 -14.77
N TYR A 359 -0.93 -40.00 -13.63
CA TYR A 359 -1.49 -41.33 -13.34
C TYR A 359 -2.91 -41.26 -12.76
N PHE A 360 -3.55 -40.08 -12.72
CA PHE A 360 -4.95 -39.96 -12.30
C PHE A 360 -5.97 -40.81 -13.10
N PRO A 361 -5.75 -41.26 -14.36
CA PRO A 361 -6.69 -42.18 -15.01
C PRO A 361 -6.80 -43.54 -14.31
N PHE A 362 -5.81 -43.98 -13.52
CA PHE A 362 -5.95 -45.15 -12.64
C PHE A 362 -7.06 -44.95 -11.60
N ILE A 363 -7.19 -43.73 -11.06
CA ILE A 363 -8.25 -43.37 -10.11
C ILE A 363 -9.61 -43.40 -10.80
N ILE A 364 -9.69 -42.94 -12.05
CA ILE A 364 -10.92 -43.01 -12.87
C ILE A 364 -11.30 -44.47 -13.12
N ALA A 365 -10.35 -45.32 -13.54
CA ALA A 365 -10.57 -46.73 -13.84
C ALA A 365 -11.02 -47.54 -12.60
N GLY A 366 -10.53 -47.21 -11.40
CA GLY A 366 -10.87 -47.93 -10.17
C GLY A 366 -12.09 -47.40 -9.40
N THR A 367 -12.59 -46.20 -9.72
CA THR A 367 -13.70 -45.57 -8.99
C THR A 367 -15.05 -46.10 -9.47
N GLU A 368 -15.94 -46.43 -8.52
CA GLU A 368 -17.26 -47.01 -8.79
C GLU A 368 -18.22 -46.02 -9.49
N GLU A 369 -18.08 -44.73 -9.19
CA GLU A 369 -18.84 -43.66 -9.83
C GLU A 369 -18.16 -43.21 -11.14
N LYS A 370 -18.93 -43.12 -12.22
CA LYS A 370 -18.44 -42.75 -13.55
C LYS A 370 -18.04 -41.27 -13.61
N ILE A 371 -16.74 -40.99 -13.55
CA ILE A 371 -16.19 -39.63 -13.71
C ILE A 371 -16.18 -39.27 -15.20
N GLU A 372 -17.18 -38.49 -15.64
CA GLU A 372 -17.29 -38.08 -17.04
C GLU A 372 -16.21 -37.06 -17.45
N ASP A 373 -15.89 -36.11 -16.57
CA ASP A 373 -14.88 -35.08 -16.79
C ASP A 373 -13.77 -35.13 -15.72
N PRO A 374 -12.50 -35.43 -16.09
CA PRO A 374 -11.38 -35.48 -15.16
C PRO A 374 -11.04 -34.15 -14.45
N ASP A 375 -11.46 -33.00 -14.99
CA ASP A 375 -11.27 -31.69 -14.35
C ASP A 375 -12.44 -31.34 -13.39
N LEU A 376 -13.53 -32.13 -13.35
CA LEU A 376 -14.71 -31.92 -12.49
C LEU A 376 -14.89 -33.09 -11.50
N ILE A 377 -14.54 -32.86 -10.23
CA ILE A 377 -14.81 -33.78 -9.12
C ILE A 377 -15.51 -33.04 -7.98
N GLU A 378 -16.45 -33.71 -7.31
CA GLU A 378 -17.29 -33.07 -6.30
C GLU A 378 -16.76 -33.23 -4.87
N ILE A 379 -17.01 -32.25 -4.01
CA ILE A 379 -16.56 -32.27 -2.62
C ILE A 379 -17.38 -33.31 -1.85
N GLY A 380 -16.72 -34.33 -1.31
CA GLY A 380 -17.36 -35.47 -0.68
C GLY A 380 -17.47 -36.72 -1.55
N GLN A 381 -17.11 -36.62 -2.84
CA GLN A 381 -17.03 -37.76 -3.75
C GLN A 381 -16.01 -38.80 -3.23
N LYS A 382 -16.37 -40.09 -3.31
CA LYS A 382 -15.52 -41.21 -2.90
C LYS A 382 -14.76 -41.75 -4.09
N LEU A 383 -13.44 -41.59 -4.09
CA LEU A 383 -12.53 -42.12 -5.11
C LEU A 383 -11.84 -43.37 -4.59
N THR A 384 -11.73 -44.37 -5.47
CA THR A 384 -10.82 -45.51 -5.27
C THR A 384 -9.46 -45.12 -5.85
N ILE A 385 -8.40 -45.37 -5.12
CA ILE A 385 -7.02 -45.14 -5.54
C ILE A 385 -6.35 -46.53 -5.66
N PRO A 386 -6.36 -47.18 -6.84
CA PRO A 386 -5.73 -48.49 -7.02
C PRO A 386 -4.22 -48.41 -6.79
N ASP A 387 -3.60 -49.50 -6.33
CA ASP A 387 -2.15 -49.63 -6.47
C ASP A 387 -1.76 -49.75 -7.97
N LEU A 388 -0.68 -49.08 -8.37
CA LEU A 388 -0.28 -49.01 -9.77
C LEU A 388 0.23 -50.34 -10.33
N GLN A 389 0.80 -51.23 -9.51
CA GLN A 389 1.28 -52.54 -9.94
C GLN A 389 0.13 -53.55 -9.95
N ALA A 390 -0.73 -53.53 -8.92
CA ALA A 390 -1.94 -54.35 -8.88
C ALA A 390 -2.85 -54.09 -10.08
N ALA A 391 -3.11 -52.82 -10.40
CA ALA A 391 -3.96 -52.39 -11.51
C ALA A 391 -3.49 -52.81 -12.92
N VAL A 392 -2.23 -53.24 -13.07
CA VAL A 392 -1.65 -53.71 -14.34
C VAL A 392 -1.21 -55.17 -14.30
N SER A 393 -1.55 -55.90 -13.24
CA SER A 393 -1.14 -57.28 -13.02
C SER A 393 -1.68 -58.24 -14.11
N THR A 394 -2.98 -58.15 -14.43
CA THR A 394 -3.62 -58.97 -15.46
C THR A 394 -3.71 -58.25 -16.80
N GLU A 395 -3.80 -59.00 -17.89
CA GLU A 395 -3.93 -58.45 -19.25
C GLU A 395 -5.25 -57.69 -19.45
N GLU A 396 -6.35 -58.20 -18.90
CA GLU A 396 -7.64 -57.52 -18.90
C GLU A 396 -7.57 -56.16 -18.18
N SER A 397 -6.94 -56.11 -17.00
CA SER A 397 -6.76 -54.86 -16.25
C SER A 397 -5.87 -53.87 -17.00
N ARG A 398 -4.77 -54.33 -17.62
CA ARG A 398 -3.92 -53.48 -18.48
C ARG A 398 -4.70 -52.89 -19.64
N ASN A 399 -5.47 -53.70 -20.36
CA ASN A 399 -6.22 -53.24 -21.52
C ASN A 399 -7.33 -52.26 -21.13
N TYR A 400 -8.01 -52.48 -20.01
CA TYR A 400 -9.01 -51.56 -19.47
C TYR A 400 -8.41 -50.21 -19.01
N VAL A 401 -7.28 -50.24 -18.29
CA VAL A 401 -6.56 -49.03 -17.89
C VAL A 401 -6.06 -48.28 -19.13
N LYS A 402 -5.46 -48.98 -20.11
CA LYS A 402 -5.03 -48.40 -21.39
C LYS A 402 -6.16 -47.66 -22.10
N GLN A 403 -7.33 -48.30 -22.24
CA GLN A 403 -8.50 -47.66 -22.83
C GLN A 403 -8.91 -46.41 -22.06
N THR A 404 -8.92 -46.47 -20.72
CA THR A 404 -9.23 -45.31 -19.87
C THR A 404 -8.25 -44.15 -20.10
N PHE A 405 -6.95 -44.43 -20.30
CA PHE A 405 -5.98 -43.38 -20.65
C PHE A 405 -6.25 -42.77 -22.04
N TYR A 406 -6.62 -43.57 -23.04
CA TYR A 406 -6.97 -43.07 -24.38
C TYR A 406 -8.25 -42.21 -24.33
N ASP A 407 -9.33 -42.70 -23.72
CA ASP A 407 -10.59 -41.97 -23.55
C ASP A 407 -10.39 -40.61 -22.86
N VAL A 408 -9.49 -40.57 -21.86
CA VAL A 408 -9.14 -39.34 -21.14
C VAL A 408 -8.25 -38.43 -22.00
N ALA A 409 -7.31 -38.97 -22.77
CA ALA A 409 -6.49 -38.19 -23.69
C ALA A 409 -7.34 -37.52 -24.78
N ASP A 410 -8.30 -38.23 -25.37
CA ASP A 410 -9.22 -37.72 -26.38
C ASP A 410 -10.08 -36.57 -25.82
N LYS A 411 -10.56 -36.68 -24.58
CA LYS A 411 -11.24 -35.57 -23.87
C LYS A 411 -10.31 -34.36 -23.67
N TYR A 412 -9.04 -34.56 -23.37
CA TYR A 412 -8.08 -33.46 -23.22
C TYR A 412 -7.71 -32.82 -24.57
N GLU A 413 -7.66 -33.58 -25.66
CA GLU A 413 -7.46 -33.05 -27.01
C GLU A 413 -8.67 -32.24 -27.48
N ALA A 414 -9.89 -32.76 -27.30
CA ALA A 414 -11.14 -32.03 -27.58
C ALA A 414 -11.28 -30.72 -26.77
N LYS A 415 -10.64 -30.66 -25.59
CA LYS A 415 -10.54 -29.46 -24.75
C LYS A 415 -9.38 -28.51 -25.12
N GLY A 416 -8.69 -28.73 -26.23
CA GLY A 416 -7.58 -27.88 -26.67
C GLY A 416 -6.32 -28.00 -25.81
N LYS A 417 -6.11 -29.13 -25.11
CA LYS A 417 -4.92 -29.40 -24.27
C LYS A 417 -4.07 -30.55 -24.88
N PRO A 418 -3.58 -30.44 -26.13
CA PRO A 418 -2.91 -31.53 -26.85
C PRO A 418 -1.64 -32.03 -26.14
N GLY A 419 -0.88 -31.15 -25.48
CA GLY A 419 0.30 -31.56 -24.71
C GLY A 419 -0.02 -32.54 -23.56
N MET A 420 -1.20 -32.41 -22.94
CA MET A 420 -1.64 -33.34 -21.89
C MET A 420 -2.17 -34.64 -22.50
N ALA A 421 -2.90 -34.57 -23.62
CA ALA A 421 -3.32 -35.76 -24.37
C ALA A 421 -2.12 -36.61 -24.82
N SER A 422 -1.08 -36.00 -25.40
CA SER A 422 0.15 -36.68 -25.79
C SER A 422 0.88 -37.35 -24.63
N GLN A 423 0.95 -36.69 -23.46
CA GLN A 423 1.54 -37.31 -22.26
C GLN A 423 0.75 -38.53 -21.76
N LEU A 424 -0.58 -38.47 -21.80
CA LEU A 424 -1.44 -39.59 -21.40
C LEU A 424 -1.34 -40.77 -22.38
N ARG A 425 -1.31 -40.49 -23.69
CA ARG A 425 -1.08 -41.52 -24.73
C ARG A 425 0.30 -42.16 -24.61
N ALA A 426 1.35 -41.39 -24.30
CA ALA A 426 2.69 -41.91 -24.06
C ALA A 426 2.74 -42.84 -22.83
N ILE A 427 2.00 -42.52 -21.75
CA ILE A 427 1.86 -43.42 -20.61
C ILE A 427 1.09 -44.68 -21.02
N ALA A 428 -0.04 -44.55 -21.71
CA ALA A 428 -0.85 -45.70 -22.17
C ALA A 428 -0.05 -46.68 -23.04
N ALA A 429 0.83 -46.18 -23.91
CA ALA A 429 1.71 -46.98 -24.76
C ALA A 429 2.83 -47.70 -23.99
N GLY A 430 3.16 -47.26 -22.76
CA GLY A 430 4.15 -47.89 -21.87
C GLY A 430 3.56 -48.78 -20.78
N LEU A 431 2.23 -48.93 -20.72
CA LEU A 431 1.53 -49.95 -19.91
C LEU A 431 1.49 -51.30 -20.65
#